data_AF-A0A956R5G2-F1
#
_entry.id   AF-A0A956R5G2-F1
#
_cell.length_a   1.000
_cell.length_b   1.000
_cell.length_c   1.000
_cell.angle_alpha   90.00
_cell.angle_beta   90.00
_cell.angle_gamma   90.00
#
_symmetry.space_group_name_H-M   'P 1'
#
loop_
_entity.id
_entity.type
_entity.pdbx_description
1 polymer ?
#
loop_
_entity_poly.entity_id
_entity_poly.type
_entity_poly.pdbx_seq_one_letter_code
_entity_poly.pdbx_strand_id
1 'polypeptide(L)'
;MDSPVEPEPSESESDPLPALEKDPSQRMYEEADDLSQDGRYYDASMHGLRAYQLLDPSRMFGPSGLYMLKQVVEWHLRAYTQTRDPILLANIQRPLEMFLENFEGHGADLRLLERKLDTIRSKRLEVSDALFSRKKYEEAAEEAAACYQAMPPAAQGGPTGEQAVFQASLAYRSAWYIDNDYEHFDRGLALVEDHIQKAPGVISRRI
;
A
#
# COMPACT_ATOMS: atom_id res chain seq x y z
N MET A 1 -27.39 -67.37 36.43
CA MET A 1 -27.23 -66.24 35.51
C MET A 1 -27.63 -65.02 36.30
N ASP A 2 -26.67 -64.15 36.60
CA ASP A 2 -26.79 -62.69 36.48
C ASP A 2 -25.43 -62.06 36.82
N SER A 3 -25.15 -60.95 36.13
CA SER A 3 -23.88 -60.50 35.57
C SER A 3 -22.85 -59.89 36.54
N PRO A 4 -21.56 -59.79 36.15
CA PRO A 4 -20.56 -59.04 36.90
C PRO A 4 -20.79 -57.52 36.76
N VAL A 5 -20.60 -56.80 37.85
CA VAL A 5 -20.67 -55.33 37.92
C VAL A 5 -19.42 -54.76 37.24
N GLU A 6 -19.62 -54.03 36.14
CA GLU A 6 -18.57 -53.21 35.53
C GLU A 6 -18.26 -51.99 36.42
N PRO A 7 -16.99 -51.60 36.60
CA PRO A 7 -16.66 -50.34 37.26
C PRO A 7 -16.97 -49.17 36.33
N GLU A 8 -17.68 -48.17 36.85
CA GLU A 8 -17.95 -46.92 36.12
C GLU A 8 -16.64 -46.23 35.71
N PRO A 9 -16.57 -45.62 34.51
CA PRO A 9 -15.41 -44.85 34.11
C PRO A 9 -15.35 -43.58 34.97
N SER A 10 -14.22 -43.36 35.63
CA SER A 10 -13.92 -42.10 36.31
C SER A 10 -14.07 -40.95 35.33
N GLU A 11 -14.96 -40.01 35.62
CA GLU A 11 -15.00 -38.71 34.97
C GLU A 11 -13.63 -38.05 35.17
N SER A 12 -12.78 -38.12 34.15
CA SER A 12 -11.63 -37.24 34.07
C SER A 12 -12.20 -35.84 33.84
N GLU A 13 -12.22 -35.01 34.88
CA GLU A 13 -12.29 -33.56 34.73
C GLU A 13 -11.11 -33.17 33.83
N SER A 14 -11.35 -33.09 32.52
CA SER A 14 -10.41 -32.48 31.60
C SER A 14 -10.44 -30.99 31.92
N ASP A 15 -9.39 -30.52 32.60
CA ASP A 15 -9.07 -29.11 32.72
C ASP A 15 -9.37 -28.42 31.38
N PRO A 16 -10.12 -27.30 31.36
CA PRO A 16 -10.35 -26.58 30.13
C PRO A 16 -8.99 -26.19 29.58
N LEU A 17 -8.65 -26.73 28.40
CA LEU A 17 -7.45 -26.34 27.66
C LEU A 17 -7.37 -24.81 27.69
N PRO A 18 -6.23 -24.21 28.07
CA PRO A 18 -6.10 -22.76 28.01
C PRO A 18 -6.46 -22.34 26.59
N ALA A 19 -7.46 -21.47 26.46
CA ALA A 19 -7.87 -20.94 25.18
C ALA A 19 -6.61 -20.45 24.49
N LEU A 20 -6.22 -21.09 23.38
CA LEU A 20 -5.09 -20.67 22.55
C LEU A 20 -5.31 -19.19 22.28
N GLU A 21 -4.53 -18.32 22.95
CA GLU A 21 -4.67 -16.89 22.80
C GLU A 21 -4.52 -16.59 21.31
N LYS A 22 -5.57 -16.03 20.73
CA LYS A 22 -5.55 -15.67 19.31
C LYS A 22 -4.34 -14.78 19.06
N ASP A 23 -3.59 -15.16 18.02
CA ASP A 23 -2.48 -14.40 17.47
C ASP A 23 -2.84 -12.90 17.40
N PRO A 24 -2.03 -11.98 17.96
CA PRO A 24 -2.32 -10.55 17.97
C PRO A 24 -2.70 -9.98 16.59
N SER A 25 -2.07 -10.48 15.51
CA SER A 25 -2.44 -10.04 14.16
C SER A 25 -3.87 -10.44 13.79
N GLN A 26 -4.31 -11.62 14.22
CA GLN A 26 -5.66 -12.12 13.92
C GLN A 26 -6.72 -11.34 14.68
N ARG A 27 -6.50 -11.06 15.97
CA ARG A 27 -7.42 -10.22 16.76
C ARG A 27 -7.58 -8.83 16.15
N MET A 28 -6.45 -8.21 15.80
CA MET A 28 -6.47 -6.87 15.22
C MET A 28 -7.10 -6.84 13.82
N TYR A 29 -7.00 -7.92 13.05
CA TYR A 29 -7.72 -8.06 11.78
C TYR A 29 -9.22 -8.26 11.97
N GLU A 30 -9.64 -9.07 12.94
CA GLU A 30 -11.07 -9.26 13.28
C GLU A 30 -11.69 -7.93 13.72
N GLU A 31 -11.00 -7.16 14.58
CA GLU A 31 -11.42 -5.80 14.95
C GLU A 31 -11.52 -4.87 13.73
N ALA A 32 -10.57 -4.96 12.79
CA ALA A 32 -10.62 -4.17 11.56
C ALA A 32 -11.81 -4.55 10.68
N ASP A 33 -12.16 -5.83 10.61
CA ASP A 33 -13.32 -6.30 9.86
C ASP A 33 -14.63 -5.78 10.48
N ASP A 34 -14.79 -5.89 11.80
CA ASP A 34 -15.95 -5.36 12.54
C ASP A 34 -16.11 -3.86 12.31
N LEU A 35 -15.02 -3.09 12.44
CA LEU A 35 -15.01 -1.65 12.13
C LEU A 35 -15.42 -1.36 10.68
N SER A 36 -15.03 -2.21 9.74
CA SER A 36 -15.36 -2.05 8.32
C SER A 36 -16.83 -2.34 8.03
N GLN A 37 -17.45 -3.26 8.76
CA GLN A 37 -18.88 -3.58 8.66
C GLN A 37 -19.74 -2.42 9.19
N ASP A 38 -19.25 -1.70 10.20
CA ASP A 38 -19.84 -0.46 10.71
C ASP A 38 -19.58 0.77 9.81
N GLY A 39 -18.85 0.60 8.70
CA GLY A 39 -18.51 1.67 7.77
C GLY A 39 -17.41 2.63 8.27
N ARG A 40 -16.74 2.29 9.39
CA ARG A 40 -15.61 3.05 9.98
C ARG A 40 -14.30 2.70 9.27
N TYR A 41 -14.23 2.99 7.97
CA TYR A 41 -13.10 2.54 7.14
C TYR A 41 -11.75 3.14 7.52
N TYR A 42 -11.70 4.36 8.08
CA TYR A 42 -10.43 4.93 8.56
C TYR A 42 -9.82 4.05 9.65
N ASP A 43 -10.58 3.72 10.69
CA ASP A 43 -10.12 2.87 11.78
C ASP A 43 -9.81 1.45 11.30
N ALA A 44 -10.68 0.87 10.47
CA ALA A 44 -10.47 -0.43 9.85
C ALA A 44 -9.17 -0.47 9.02
N SER A 45 -8.88 0.59 8.27
CA SER A 45 -7.66 0.68 7.46
C SER A 45 -6.40 0.65 8.34
N MET A 46 -6.37 1.43 9.42
CA MET A 46 -5.23 1.51 10.32
C MET A 46 -5.03 0.21 11.11
N HIS A 47 -6.10 -0.37 11.66
CA HIS A 47 -6.04 -1.66 12.36
C HIS A 47 -5.64 -2.78 11.40
N GLY A 48 -6.22 -2.83 10.21
CA GLY A 48 -5.93 -3.84 9.20
C GLY A 48 -4.48 -3.80 8.72
N LEU A 49 -3.92 -2.60 8.47
CA LEU A 49 -2.51 -2.47 8.11
C LEU A 49 -1.60 -2.91 9.25
N ARG A 50 -1.92 -2.53 10.48
CA ARG A 50 -1.16 -2.94 11.65
C ARG A 50 -1.20 -4.46 11.84
N ALA A 51 -2.37 -5.08 11.66
CA ALA A 51 -2.54 -6.53 11.66
C ALA A 51 -1.65 -7.21 10.62
N TYR A 52 -1.63 -6.69 9.39
CA TYR A 52 -0.78 -7.21 8.31
C TYR A 52 0.72 -7.10 8.67
N GLN A 53 1.14 -5.96 9.22
CA GLN A 53 2.52 -5.71 9.63
C GLN A 53 2.99 -6.57 10.81
N LEU A 54 2.07 -7.13 11.60
CA LEU A 54 2.39 -8.05 12.70
C LEU A 54 2.60 -9.50 12.22
N LEU A 55 2.27 -9.83 10.97
CA LEU A 55 2.52 -11.17 10.43
C LEU A 55 4.02 -11.44 10.32
N ASP A 56 4.42 -12.67 10.64
CA ASP A 56 5.75 -13.16 10.28
C ASP A 56 5.95 -13.12 8.76
N PRO A 57 7.19 -12.88 8.25
CA PRO A 57 7.44 -12.73 6.82
C PRO A 57 6.90 -13.87 5.94
N SER A 58 6.95 -15.11 6.40
CA SER A 58 6.42 -16.28 5.68
C SER A 58 4.90 -16.23 5.50
N ARG A 59 4.18 -15.65 6.46
CA ARG A 59 2.72 -15.44 6.40
C ARG A 59 2.38 -14.15 5.66
N MET A 60 3.16 -13.09 5.88
CA MET A 60 3.03 -11.79 5.23
C MET A 60 3.15 -11.91 3.71
N PHE A 61 4.14 -12.65 3.20
CA PHE A 61 4.34 -12.88 1.77
C PHE A 61 3.75 -14.22 1.29
N GLY A 62 2.86 -14.81 2.09
CA GLY A 62 2.16 -16.05 1.77
C GLY A 62 0.67 -15.84 1.46
N PRO A 63 -0.11 -16.94 1.31
CA PRO A 63 -1.56 -16.87 1.05
C PRO A 63 -2.35 -16.11 2.12
N SER A 64 -1.94 -16.19 3.40
CA SER A 64 -2.57 -15.45 4.49
C SER A 64 -2.41 -13.94 4.33
N GLY A 65 -1.20 -13.49 3.99
CA GLY A 65 -0.91 -12.10 3.70
C GLY A 65 -1.65 -11.61 2.45
N LEU A 66 -1.73 -12.43 1.39
CA LEU A 66 -2.54 -12.11 0.20
C LEU A 66 -4.00 -11.83 0.57
N TYR A 67 -4.60 -12.73 1.35
CA TYR A 67 -5.98 -12.61 1.80
C TYR A 67 -6.20 -11.32 2.62
N MET A 68 -5.33 -11.09 3.61
CA MET A 68 -5.41 -9.94 4.50
C MET A 68 -5.21 -8.63 3.74
N LEU A 69 -4.13 -8.52 2.98
CA LEU A 69 -3.74 -7.29 2.29
C LEU A 69 -4.78 -6.86 1.25
N LYS A 70 -5.47 -7.81 0.60
CA LYS A 70 -6.58 -7.51 -0.32
C LYS A 70 -7.68 -6.69 0.34
N GLN A 71 -8.08 -7.07 1.55
CA GLN A 71 -9.10 -6.34 2.31
C GLN A 71 -8.56 -5.04 2.88
N VAL A 72 -7.34 -5.05 3.42
CA VAL A 72 -6.72 -3.83 3.95
C VAL A 72 -6.61 -2.75 2.87
N VAL A 73 -6.22 -3.10 1.65
CA VAL A 73 -6.15 -2.15 0.52
C VAL A 73 -7.54 -1.61 0.16
N GLU A 74 -8.58 -2.46 0.18
CA GLU A 74 -9.96 -2.01 -0.02
C GLU A 74 -10.39 -1.01 1.06
N TRP A 75 -10.09 -1.28 2.33
CA TRP A 75 -10.41 -0.37 3.43
C TRP A 75 -9.68 0.97 3.31
N HIS A 76 -8.39 0.99 2.93
CA HIS A 76 -7.65 2.24 2.69
C HIS A 76 -8.26 3.07 1.56
N LEU A 77 -8.63 2.43 0.44
CA LEU A 77 -9.24 3.12 -0.69
C LEU A 77 -10.62 3.70 -0.34
N ARG A 78 -11.42 2.97 0.46
CA ARG A 78 -12.71 3.47 0.97
C ARG A 78 -12.53 4.60 1.96
N ALA A 79 -11.61 4.45 2.92
CA ALA A 79 -11.26 5.48 3.88
C ALA A 79 -10.82 6.76 3.17
N TYR A 80 -9.91 6.66 2.19
CA TYR A 80 -9.48 7.79 1.38
C TYR A 80 -10.66 8.45 0.64
N THR A 81 -11.58 7.66 0.11
CA THR A 81 -12.75 8.21 -0.59
C THR A 81 -13.65 9.02 0.36
N GLN A 82 -13.76 8.60 1.62
CA GLN A 82 -14.55 9.28 2.66
C GLN A 82 -13.85 10.52 3.22
N THR A 83 -12.56 10.42 3.55
CA THR A 83 -11.83 11.47 4.29
C THR A 83 -11.04 12.41 3.39
N ARG A 84 -10.69 11.96 2.18
CA ARG A 84 -9.71 12.62 1.29
C ARG A 84 -8.34 12.82 1.93
N ASP A 85 -8.00 12.00 2.93
CA ASP A 85 -6.71 12.05 3.59
C ASP A 85 -5.64 11.32 2.77
N PRO A 86 -4.68 12.03 2.15
CA PRO A 86 -3.66 11.42 1.30
C PRO A 86 -2.70 10.49 2.06
N ILE A 87 -2.57 10.64 3.38
CA ILE A 87 -1.71 9.78 4.21
C ILE A 87 -2.15 8.31 4.11
N LEU A 88 -3.44 8.06 3.95
CA LEU A 88 -3.97 6.70 3.76
C LEU A 88 -3.41 6.02 2.51
N LEU A 89 -3.27 6.77 1.41
CA LEU A 89 -2.72 6.22 0.17
C LEU A 89 -1.21 5.97 0.31
N ALA A 90 -0.49 6.91 0.93
CA ALA A 90 0.95 6.77 1.17
C ALA A 90 1.27 5.57 2.07
N ASN A 91 0.50 5.39 3.16
CA ASN A 91 0.72 4.32 4.13
C ASN A 91 0.57 2.91 3.55
N ILE A 92 -0.38 2.72 2.63
CA ILE A 92 -0.66 1.38 2.08
C ILE A 92 0.17 1.04 0.85
N GLN A 93 0.68 2.05 0.13
CA GLN A 93 1.41 1.82 -1.11
C GLN A 93 2.66 0.95 -0.91
N ARG A 94 3.55 1.32 0.03
CA ARG A 94 4.80 0.56 0.23
C ARG A 94 4.58 -0.87 0.71
N PRO A 95 3.70 -1.15 1.69
CA PRO A 95 3.34 -2.52 2.06
C PRO A 95 2.83 -3.35 0.89
N LEU A 96 2.03 -2.74 0.00
CA LEU A 96 1.51 -3.41 -1.20
C LEU A 96 2.61 -3.72 -2.21
N GLU A 97 3.52 -2.78 -2.46
CA GLU A 97 4.68 -3.00 -3.32
C GLU A 97 5.58 -4.11 -2.81
N MET A 98 5.94 -4.07 -1.52
CA MET A 98 6.74 -5.10 -0.88
C MET A 98 6.08 -6.48 -1.00
N PHE A 99 4.76 -6.56 -0.86
CA PHE A 99 4.05 -7.80 -1.06
C PHE A 99 4.19 -8.32 -2.49
N LEU A 100 3.93 -7.48 -3.49
CA LEU A 100 4.03 -7.87 -4.91
C LEU A 100 5.46 -8.23 -5.33
N GLU A 101 6.48 -7.61 -4.72
CA GLU A 101 7.90 -7.92 -4.95
C GLU A 101 8.29 -9.32 -4.45
N ASN A 102 7.63 -9.82 -3.40
CA ASN A 102 8.06 -11.03 -2.68
C ASN A 102 7.08 -12.21 -2.80
N PHE A 103 5.87 -11.99 -3.31
CA PHE A 103 4.88 -13.04 -3.47
C PHE A 103 5.10 -13.84 -4.76
N GLU A 104 5.44 -15.12 -4.63
CA GLU A 104 5.75 -16.00 -5.79
C GLU A 104 4.52 -16.60 -6.47
N GLY A 105 3.32 -16.40 -5.93
CA GLY A 105 2.09 -16.98 -6.48
C GLY A 105 1.58 -16.26 -7.73
N HIS A 106 0.62 -16.88 -8.42
CA HIS A 106 -0.07 -16.28 -9.56
C HIS A 106 -1.58 -16.47 -9.43
N GLY A 107 -2.38 -15.48 -9.84
CA GLY A 107 -3.83 -15.59 -9.74
C GLY A 107 -4.60 -14.31 -9.98
N ALA A 108 -5.93 -14.42 -9.93
CA ALA A 108 -6.83 -13.28 -10.09
C ALA A 108 -6.68 -12.26 -8.96
N ASP A 109 -6.44 -12.72 -7.73
CA ASP A 109 -6.25 -11.86 -6.56
C ASP A 109 -4.94 -11.04 -6.64
N LEU A 110 -3.84 -11.64 -7.13
CA LEU A 110 -2.59 -10.90 -7.36
C LEU A 110 -2.79 -9.79 -8.40
N ARG A 111 -3.43 -10.13 -9.55
CA ARG A 111 -3.77 -9.13 -10.57
C ARG A 111 -4.71 -8.04 -10.07
N LEU A 112 -5.57 -8.36 -9.10
CA LEU A 112 -6.41 -7.35 -8.45
C LEU A 112 -5.57 -6.39 -7.60
N LEU A 113 -4.60 -6.91 -6.85
CA LEU A 113 -3.67 -6.10 -6.07
C LEU A 113 -2.80 -5.20 -6.95
N GLU A 114 -2.30 -5.70 -8.09
CA GLU A 114 -1.58 -4.89 -9.08
C GLU A 114 -2.44 -3.72 -9.58
N ARG A 115 -3.69 -3.99 -10.00
CA ARG A 115 -4.61 -2.93 -10.42
C ARG A 115 -4.94 -1.93 -9.30
N LYS A 116 -5.04 -2.40 -8.06
CA LYS A 116 -5.27 -1.53 -6.89
C LYS A 116 -4.06 -0.66 -6.60
N LEU A 117 -2.85 -1.18 -6.77
CA LEU A 117 -1.62 -0.39 -6.65
C LEU A 117 -1.57 0.71 -7.71
N ASP A 118 -1.92 0.40 -8.96
CA ASP A 118 -2.04 1.42 -10.01
C ASP A 118 -3.09 2.47 -9.65
N THR A 119 -4.23 2.05 -9.10
CA THR A 119 -5.28 2.96 -8.61
C THR A 119 -4.77 3.88 -7.50
N ILE A 120 -3.99 3.35 -6.55
CA ILE A 120 -3.37 4.14 -5.47
C ILE A 120 -2.42 5.18 -6.08
N ARG A 121 -1.53 4.76 -6.98
CA ARG A 121 -0.57 5.66 -7.65
C ARG A 121 -1.29 6.76 -8.43
N SER A 122 -2.30 6.43 -9.22
CA SER A 122 -3.11 7.44 -9.94
C SER A 122 -3.77 8.43 -8.99
N LYS A 123 -4.35 7.96 -7.87
CA LYS A 123 -4.97 8.85 -6.87
C LYS A 123 -3.96 9.76 -6.18
N ARG A 124 -2.74 9.27 -5.91
CA ARG A 124 -1.66 10.11 -5.36
C ARG A 124 -1.19 11.16 -6.36
N LEU A 125 -1.20 10.86 -7.66
CA LEU A 125 -0.98 11.89 -8.69
C LEU A 125 -2.09 12.94 -8.69
N GLU A 126 -3.36 12.56 -8.52
CA GLU A 126 -4.46 13.54 -8.32
C GLU A 126 -4.23 14.42 -7.08
N VAL A 127 -3.64 13.87 -6.01
CA VAL A 127 -3.25 14.64 -4.81
C VAL A 127 -2.16 15.65 -5.16
N SER A 128 -1.14 15.24 -5.90
CA SER A 128 -0.09 16.15 -6.38
C SER A 128 -0.67 17.30 -7.21
N ASP A 129 -1.57 17.02 -8.15
CA ASP A 129 -2.25 18.05 -8.96
C ASP A 129 -3.05 19.04 -8.09
N ALA A 130 -3.72 18.54 -7.05
CA ALA A 130 -4.47 19.36 -6.12
C ALA A 130 -3.56 20.23 -5.25
N LEU A 131 -2.42 19.71 -4.78
CA LEU A 131 -1.40 20.46 -4.04
C LEU A 131 -0.82 21.57 -4.93
N PHE A 132 -0.48 21.23 -6.18
CA PHE A 132 0.00 22.19 -7.18
C PHE A 132 -1.00 23.32 -7.41
N SER A 133 -2.28 22.98 -7.60
CA SER A 133 -3.37 23.96 -7.79
C SER A 133 -3.55 24.91 -6.59
N ARG A 134 -3.19 24.45 -5.39
CA ARG A 134 -3.21 25.23 -4.14
C ARG A 134 -1.90 26.00 -3.90
N LYS A 135 -0.98 26.00 -4.86
CA LYS A 135 0.36 26.60 -4.77
C LYS A 135 1.25 25.98 -3.68
N LYS A 136 0.96 24.74 -3.27
CA LYS A 136 1.81 23.95 -2.38
C LYS A 136 2.81 23.16 -3.22
N TYR A 137 3.73 23.87 -3.87
CA TYR A 137 4.55 23.29 -4.93
C TYR A 137 5.56 22.25 -4.42
N GLU A 138 6.19 22.48 -3.27
CA GLU A 138 7.10 21.50 -2.65
C GLU A 138 6.37 20.19 -2.33
N GLU A 139 5.26 20.26 -1.58
CA GLU A 139 4.43 19.09 -1.25
C GLU A 139 3.95 18.36 -2.52
N ALA A 140 3.56 19.10 -3.57
CA ALA A 140 3.13 18.51 -4.83
C ALA A 140 4.27 17.73 -5.50
N ALA A 141 5.48 18.29 -5.48
CA ALA A 141 6.64 17.70 -6.10
C ALA A 141 7.14 16.45 -5.35
N GLU A 142 7.13 16.50 -4.01
CA GLU A 142 7.41 15.36 -3.14
C GLU A 142 6.45 14.21 -3.39
N GLU A 143 5.14 14.50 -3.49
CA GLU A 143 4.12 13.48 -3.72
C GLU A 143 4.29 12.80 -5.10
N ALA A 144 4.51 13.58 -6.16
CA ALA A 144 4.71 13.05 -7.50
C ALA A 144 6.03 12.26 -7.62
N ALA A 145 7.11 12.71 -6.99
CA ALA A 145 8.37 11.99 -6.95
C ALA A 145 8.23 10.65 -6.20
N ALA A 146 7.51 10.64 -5.08
CA ALA A 146 7.21 9.43 -4.33
C ALA A 146 6.39 8.43 -5.16
N CYS A 147 5.43 8.90 -5.98
CA CYS A 147 4.72 8.04 -6.93
C CYS A 147 5.68 7.38 -7.92
N TYR A 148 6.59 8.14 -8.54
CA TYR A 148 7.53 7.63 -9.54
C TYR A 148 8.51 6.61 -8.96
N GLN A 149 9.16 6.93 -7.83
CA GLN A 149 10.18 6.07 -7.21
C GLN A 149 9.63 4.71 -6.80
N ALA A 150 8.35 4.67 -6.45
CA ALA A 150 7.69 3.48 -5.97
C ALA A 150 7.22 2.57 -7.13
N MET A 151 7.25 3.04 -8.38
CA MET A 151 6.95 2.19 -9.55
C MET A 151 8.08 1.19 -9.83
N PRO A 152 7.75 -0.04 -10.29
CA PRO A 152 8.75 -0.95 -10.81
C PRO A 152 9.55 -0.29 -11.95
N PRO A 153 10.85 -0.62 -12.13
CA PRO A 153 11.66 -0.03 -13.19
C PRO A 153 11.05 -0.16 -14.60
N ALA A 154 10.38 -1.28 -14.89
CA ALA A 154 9.69 -1.50 -16.15
C ALA A 154 8.48 -0.57 -16.38
N ALA A 155 7.90 -0.01 -15.31
CA ALA A 155 6.75 0.88 -15.34
C ALA A 155 7.13 2.38 -15.25
N GLN A 156 8.37 2.71 -14.88
CA GLN A 156 8.89 4.09 -14.81
C GLN A 156 8.98 4.79 -16.19
N GLY A 157 8.74 4.05 -17.28
CA GLY A 157 8.59 4.56 -18.65
C GLY A 157 7.13 4.54 -19.17
N GLY A 158 6.18 4.08 -18.35
CA GLY A 158 4.78 3.99 -18.75
C GLY A 158 3.97 5.26 -18.47
N PRO A 159 2.70 5.33 -18.90
CA PRO A 159 1.87 6.55 -18.80
C PRO A 159 1.80 7.14 -17.38
N THR A 160 1.66 6.30 -16.36
CA THR A 160 1.62 6.74 -14.97
C THR A 160 2.97 7.32 -14.52
N GLY A 161 4.09 6.70 -14.95
CA GLY A 161 5.44 7.18 -14.64
C GLY A 161 5.76 8.49 -15.33
N GLU A 162 5.41 8.61 -16.61
CA GLU A 162 5.50 9.86 -17.39
C GLU A 162 4.72 11.00 -16.73
N GLN A 163 3.48 10.72 -16.30
CA GLN A 163 2.66 11.71 -15.60
C GLN A 163 3.27 12.14 -14.26
N ALA A 164 3.82 11.19 -13.48
CA ALA A 164 4.49 11.48 -12.23
C ALA A 164 5.71 12.40 -12.43
N VAL A 165 6.57 12.08 -13.41
CA VAL A 165 7.74 12.89 -13.77
C VAL A 165 7.33 14.29 -14.23
N PHE A 166 6.29 14.38 -15.07
CA PHE A 166 5.78 15.65 -15.56
C PHE A 166 5.25 16.54 -14.43
N GLN A 167 4.44 15.99 -13.51
CA GLN A 167 3.90 16.77 -12.39
C GLN A 167 4.99 17.21 -11.41
N ALA A 168 5.93 16.33 -11.08
CA ALA A 168 7.08 16.70 -10.25
C ALA A 168 7.85 17.86 -10.91
N SER A 169 8.15 17.77 -12.20
CA SER A 169 8.86 18.82 -12.95
C SER A 169 8.13 20.16 -12.96
N LEU A 170 6.81 20.14 -13.19
CA LEU A 170 5.99 21.36 -13.17
C LEU A 170 5.97 22.01 -11.80
N ALA A 171 5.78 21.22 -10.74
CA ALA A 171 5.78 21.66 -9.36
C ALA A 171 7.12 22.30 -8.98
N TYR A 172 8.25 21.65 -9.27
CA TYR A 172 9.58 22.20 -8.97
C TYR A 172 9.88 23.48 -9.73
N ARG A 173 9.54 23.59 -11.02
CA ARG A 173 9.73 24.85 -11.77
C ARG A 173 8.93 25.99 -11.16
N SER A 174 7.71 25.69 -10.69
CA SER A 174 6.83 26.69 -10.08
C SER A 174 7.34 27.13 -8.70
N ALA A 175 7.83 26.20 -7.89
CA ALA A 175 8.52 26.51 -6.63
C ALA A 175 9.78 27.36 -6.88
N TRP A 176 10.61 26.98 -7.85
CA TRP A 176 11.86 27.67 -8.18
C TRP A 176 11.67 29.15 -8.52
N TYR A 177 10.70 29.48 -9.38
CA TYR A 177 10.41 30.86 -9.75
C TYR A 177 9.91 31.73 -8.58
N ILE A 178 9.40 31.11 -7.51
CA ILE A 178 8.79 31.81 -6.39
C ILE A 178 9.75 31.87 -5.19
N ASP A 179 10.49 30.79 -4.91
CA ASP A 179 11.18 30.60 -3.63
C ASP A 179 12.70 30.27 -3.72
N ASN A 180 13.31 30.19 -4.91
CA ASN A 180 14.76 29.94 -5.12
C ASN A 180 15.35 28.68 -4.43
N ASP A 181 14.61 27.57 -4.32
CA ASP A 181 15.16 26.30 -3.80
C ASP A 181 15.93 25.51 -4.88
N TYR A 182 17.25 25.36 -4.70
CA TYR A 182 18.19 24.77 -5.67
C TYR A 182 18.34 23.24 -5.57
N GLU A 183 18.23 22.64 -4.37
CA GLU A 183 18.55 21.20 -4.18
C GLU A 183 17.46 20.30 -4.79
N HIS A 184 16.20 20.75 -4.73
CA HIS A 184 15.05 19.98 -5.18
C HIS A 184 14.73 20.15 -6.67
N PHE A 185 15.11 21.29 -7.27
CA PHE A 185 15.01 21.53 -8.71
C PHE A 185 15.87 20.53 -9.51
N ASP A 186 17.14 20.36 -9.11
CA ASP A 186 18.05 19.44 -9.78
C ASP A 186 17.58 17.98 -9.68
N ARG A 187 16.89 17.59 -8.60
CA ARG A 187 16.30 16.25 -8.47
C ARG A 187 15.11 16.03 -9.41
N GLY A 188 14.19 16.99 -9.51
CA GLY A 188 13.07 16.91 -10.44
C GLY A 188 13.50 16.91 -11.90
N LEU A 189 14.48 17.75 -12.24
CA LEU A 189 15.08 17.77 -13.57
C LEU A 189 15.86 16.48 -13.86
N ALA A 190 16.65 15.99 -12.90
CA ALA A 190 17.36 14.72 -13.03
C ALA A 190 16.42 13.53 -13.23
N LEU A 191 15.23 13.52 -12.61
CA LEU A 191 14.22 12.49 -12.86
C LEU A 191 13.65 12.57 -14.29
N VAL A 192 13.42 13.78 -14.81
CA VAL A 192 13.03 13.98 -16.23
C VAL A 192 14.15 13.55 -17.17
N GLU A 193 15.39 13.93 -16.89
CA GLU A 193 16.56 13.62 -17.70
C GLU A 193 16.89 12.13 -17.68
N ASP A 194 16.83 11.47 -16.51
CA ASP A 194 16.99 10.03 -16.35
C ASP A 194 15.89 9.25 -17.09
N HIS A 195 14.64 9.72 -17.00
CA HIS A 195 13.53 9.14 -17.76
C HIS A 195 13.72 9.29 -19.28
N ILE A 196 14.15 10.46 -19.77
CA ILE A 196 14.48 10.68 -21.19
C ILE A 196 15.64 9.78 -21.65
N GLN A 197 16.65 9.56 -20.79
CA GLN A 197 17.81 8.72 -21.10
C GLN A 197 17.49 7.21 -21.07
N LYS A 198 16.53 6.80 -20.24
CA LYS A 198 16.08 5.40 -20.09
C LYS A 198 14.94 5.01 -21.04
N ALA A 199 14.24 5.98 -21.64
CA ALA A 199 13.22 5.71 -22.64
C ALA A 199 13.83 5.00 -23.86
N PRO A 200 13.40 3.77 -24.21
CA PRO A 200 13.90 3.07 -25.38
C PRO A 200 13.42 3.80 -26.65
N GLY A 201 14.27 4.68 -27.19
CA GLY A 201 14.02 5.36 -28.46
C GLY A 201 14.49 6.81 -28.57
N VAL A 202 14.91 7.47 -27.48
CA VAL A 202 15.45 8.83 -27.60
C VAL A 202 16.94 8.76 -27.91
N ILE A 203 17.25 8.74 -29.20
CA ILE A 203 18.59 9.02 -29.72
C ILE A 203 19.02 10.37 -29.12
N SER A 204 20.02 10.32 -28.24
CA SER A 204 20.77 11.47 -27.80
C SER A 204 21.36 12.16 -29.03
N ARG A 205 20.62 13.13 -29.61
CA ARG A 205 21.21 14.13 -30.48
C ARG A 205 21.81 15.19 -29.57
N ARG A 206 23.07 14.97 -29.20
CA ARG A 206 23.98 16.05 -28.83
C ARG A 206 23.96 17.09 -29.96
N ILE A 207 23.64 18.33 -29.62
CA ILE A 207 24.11 19.52 -30.34
C ILE A 207 25.19 20.12 -29.47
#